data_AF-A0A2D1SU90-F1
#
_entry.id   AF-A0A2D1SU90-F1
#
_cell.length_a   1.000
_cell.length_b   1.000
_cell.length_c   1.000
_cell.angle_alpha   90.00
_cell.angle_beta   90.00
_cell.angle_gamma   90.00
#
_symmetry.space_group_name_H-M   'P 1'
#
loop_
_entity.id
_entity.type
_entity.pdbx_description
1 polymer ?
#
loop_
_entity_poly.entity_id
_entity_poly.type
_entity_poly.pdbx_seq_one_letter_code
_entity_poly.pdbx_strand_id
1 'polypeptide(L)' 'MTVKNRTLLSSVSGLALFSLGAYRIFSNNIEAMSIVVAYIFLISGLIGFVFSVVKLFKIERT' A
#
# COMPACT_ATOMS: atom_id res chain seq x y z
N MET A 1 -0.48 -8.81 19.88
CA MET A 1 -0.89 -8.84 18.46
C MET A 1 -0.28 -10.05 17.79
N THR A 2 -1.10 -10.92 17.19
CA THR A 2 -0.64 -12.08 16.43
C THR A 2 0.09 -11.64 15.17
N VAL A 3 1.08 -12.42 14.71
CA VAL A 3 1.90 -12.11 13.53
C VAL A 3 1.01 -11.87 12.30
N LYS A 4 -0.07 -12.66 12.15
CA LYS A 4 -1.10 -12.51 11.11
C LYS A 4 -1.75 -11.11 11.13
N ASN A 5 -2.18 -10.62 12.29
CA ASN A 5 -2.83 -9.31 12.42
C ASN A 5 -1.86 -8.16 12.08
N ARG A 6 -0.58 -8.29 12.44
CA ARG A 6 0.45 -7.31 12.09
C ARG A 6 0.72 -7.26 10.58
N THR A 7 0.74 -8.42 9.92
CA THR A 7 0.89 -8.51 8.47
C THR A 7 -0.34 -7.98 7.73
N LEU A 8 -1.55 -8.25 8.24
CA LEU A 8 -2.79 -7.69 7.70
C LEU A 8 -2.81 -6.17 7.80
N LEU A 9 -2.45 -5.60 8.96
CA LEU A 9 -2.37 -4.16 9.14
C LEU A 9 -1.34 -3.52 8.18
N SER A 10 -0.21 -4.20 7.95
CA SER A 10 0.80 -3.78 6.98
C SER A 10 0.30 -3.84 5.53
N SER A 11 -0.53 -4.83 5.18
CA SER A 11 -1.19 -4.88 3.87
C SER A 11 -2.16 -3.71 3.72
N VAL A 12 -3.00 -3.46 4.72
CA VAL A 12 -4.00 -2.37 4.67
C VAL A 12 -3.33 -1.01 4.58
N SER A 13 -2.23 -0.78 5.30
CA SER A 13 -1.47 0.48 5.19
C SER A 13 -0.83 0.65 3.82
N GLY A 14 -0.25 -0.40 3.24
CA GLY A 14 0.27 -0.37 1.86
C GLY A 14 -0.82 -0.05 0.82
N LEU A 15 -2.01 -0.64 0.99
CA LEU A 15 -3.16 -0.39 0.13
C LEU A 15 -3.66 1.05 0.24
N ALA A 16 -3.70 1.61 1.45
CA ALA A 16 -4.10 3.01 1.67
C ALA A 16 -3.13 3.99 0.99
N LEU A 17 -1.82 3.72 1.04
CA LEU A 17 -0.80 4.52 0.36
C LEU A 17 -0.92 4.43 -1.16
N PHE A 18 -1.19 3.22 -1.68
CA PHE A 18 -1.45 3.00 -3.10
C PHE A 18 -2.69 3.79 -3.56
N SER A 19 -3.80 3.69 -2.83
CA SER A 19 -5.05 4.39 -3.13
C SER A 19 -4.88 5.90 -3.07
N LEU A 20 -4.07 6.43 -2.15
CA LEU A 20 -3.79 7.87 -2.07
C LEU A 20 -2.99 8.37 -3.29
N GLY A 21 -1.96 7.61 -3.69
CA GLY A 21 -1.20 7.90 -4.91
C GLY A 21 -2.08 7.84 -6.17
N ALA A 22 -2.93 6.82 -6.27
CA ALA A 22 -3.86 6.64 -7.38
C ALA A 22 -4.94 7.72 -7.41
N TYR A 23 -5.58 8.03 -6.28
CA TYR A 23 -6.58 9.09 -6.16
C TYR A 23 -6.03 10.42 -6.66
N ARG A 24 -4.77 10.70 -6.34
CA ARG A 24 -4.12 11.92 -6.79
C ARG A 24 -3.86 11.95 -8.29
N ILE A 25 -3.41 10.85 -8.88
CA ILE A 25 -3.18 10.74 -10.32
C ILE A 25 -4.49 10.85 -11.11
N PHE A 26 -5.58 10.22 -10.63
CA PHE A 26 -6.87 10.22 -11.31
C PHE A 26 -7.68 11.50 -11.10
N SER A 27 -7.64 12.06 -9.88
CA SER A 27 -8.49 13.19 -9.51
C SER A 27 -7.80 14.54 -9.75
N ASN A 28 -6.47 14.58 -9.80
CA ASN A 28 -5.63 15.79 -9.92
C ASN A 28 -5.96 16.92 -8.90
N ASN A 29 -6.83 16.66 -7.92
CA ASN A 29 -7.42 17.65 -7.00
C ASN A 29 -6.53 18.00 -5.80
N ILE A 30 -5.33 17.43 -5.71
CA ILE A 30 -4.38 17.76 -4.64
C ILE A 30 -3.24 18.52 -5.30
N GLU A 31 -3.36 19.84 -5.44
CA GLU A 31 -2.32 20.67 -6.07
C GLU A 31 -1.03 20.74 -5.23
N ALA A 32 -1.13 20.54 -3.91
CA ALA A 32 -0.03 20.74 -2.96
C ALA A 32 1.02 19.62 -2.93
N MET A 33 0.73 18.43 -3.45
CA MET A 33 1.69 17.33 -3.46
C MET A 33 2.37 17.31 -4.86
N SER A 34 3.51 16.63 -5.08
CA SER A 34 4.11 16.57 -6.44
C SER A 34 3.66 15.31 -7.18
N ILE A 35 3.52 15.36 -8.51
CA ILE A 35 3.10 14.19 -9.29
C ILE A 35 4.09 13.04 -9.14
N VAL A 36 5.38 13.36 -9.00
CA VAL A 36 6.47 12.40 -8.70
C VAL A 36 6.21 11.68 -7.39
N VAL A 37 5.79 12.43 -6.37
CA VAL A 37 5.50 11.88 -5.04
C VAL A 37 4.29 10.95 -5.11
N ALA A 38 3.24 11.30 -5.88
CA ALA A 38 2.09 10.42 -6.08
C ALA A 38 2.48 9.07 -6.73
N TYR A 39 3.40 9.08 -7.71
CA TYR A 39 3.95 7.87 -8.30
C TYR A 39 4.77 7.03 -7.31
N ILE A 40 5.60 7.67 -6.47
CA ILE A 40 6.37 6.97 -5.45
C ILE A 40 5.42 6.28 -4.45
N PHE A 41 4.36 6.97 -4.00
CA PHE A 41 3.35 6.38 -3.11
C PHE A 41 2.60 5.23 -3.78
N LEU A 42 2.28 5.35 -5.06
CA LEU A 42 1.62 4.29 -5.82
C LEU A 42 2.51 3.05 -5.96
N ILE A 43 3.76 3.20 -6.40
CA ILE A 43 4.69 2.09 -6.60
C ILE A 43 5.07 1.44 -5.27
N SER A 44 5.45 2.24 -4.27
CA SER A 44 5.84 1.73 -2.95
C SER A 44 4.68 1.09 -2.19
N GLY A 45 3.47 1.67 -2.28
CA GLY A 45 2.25 1.10 -1.70
C GLY A 45 1.90 -0.25 -2.33
N LEU A 46 2.01 -0.37 -3.66
CA LEU A 46 1.77 -1.63 -4.37
C LEU A 46 2.79 -2.71 -3.98
N ILE A 47 4.08 -2.38 -3.95
CA ILE A 47 5.15 -3.32 -3.55
C ILE A 47 4.92 -3.77 -2.11
N GLY A 48 4.69 -2.84 -1.18
CA GLY A 48 4.44 -3.14 0.23
C GLY A 48 3.20 -4.01 0.43
N PHE A 49 2.14 -3.79 -0.34
CA PHE A 49 0.95 -4.62 -0.34
C PHE A 49 1.24 -6.04 -0.83
N VAL A 50 1.88 -6.19 -2.00
CA VAL A 50 2.23 -7.51 -2.57
C VAL A 50 3.10 -8.30 -1.61
N PHE A 51 4.13 -7.70 -1.03
CA PHE A 51 4.97 -8.37 -0.04
C PHE A 51 4.20 -8.81 1.20
N SER A 52 3.32 -7.96 1.72
CA SER A 52 2.51 -8.27 2.90
C SER A 52 1.49 -9.38 2.61
N VAL A 53 0.86 -9.38 1.43
CA VAL A 53 -0.05 -10.44 0.98
C VAL A 53 0.67 -11.77 0.79
N VAL A 54 1.81 -11.79 0.10
CA VAL A 54 2.64 -13.00 -0.07
C VAL A 54 3.05 -13.58 1.29
N LYS A 55 3.44 -12.70 2.22
CA LYS A 55 3.80 -13.11 3.59
C LYS A 55 2.60 -13.66 4.35
N LEU A 56 1.40 -13.10 4.16
CA LEU A 56 0.16 -13.59 4.77
C LEU A 56 -0.18 -15.00 4.26
N PHE A 57 -0.11 -15.23 2.94
CA PHE A 57 -0.33 -16.54 2.31
C PHE A 57 0.68 -17.59 2.79
N LYS A 58 1.94 -17.18 3.04
CA LYS A 58 2.98 -18.09 3.55
C LYS A 58 2.75 -18.47 5.01
N ILE A 59 2.29 -17.52 5.84
CA ILE A 59 1.95 -17.76 7.25
C ILE A 59 0.73 -18.70 7.36
N GLU A 60 -0.27 -18.57 6.49
CA GLU A 60 -1.48 -19.39 6.54
C GLU A 60 -1.25 -20.84 6.09
N ARG A 61 -0.16 -21.12 5.37
CA ARG A 61 0.24 -22.48 4.93
C ARG A 61 1.11 -23.25 5.93
N THR A 62 1.56 -22.61 7.03
CA THR A 62 2.44 -23.23 8.05
C THR A 62 1.66 -23.45 9.33
#